data_AF-A0A1K2HJ19-F1
#
_entry.id   AF-A0A1K2HJ19-F1
#
_cell.length_a   1.000
_cell.length_b   1.000
_cell.length_c   1.000
_cell.angle_alpha   90.00
_cell.angle_beta   90.00
_cell.angle_gamma   90.00
#
_symmetry.space_group_name_H-M   'P 1'
#
loop_
_entity.id
_entity.type
_entity.pdbx_description
1 polymer ?
#
loop_
_entity_poly.entity_id
_entity_poly.type
_entity_poly.pdbx_seq_one_letter_code
_entity_poly.pdbx_strand_id
1 'polypeptide(L)'
;MPFLLVAIVAFVLLTHMPAEKVAAKITEETDSFNAKITITILINVAMMSVLMTIVGAMIATKTISLAPFQQFFYKWPRNFTIALLTEMLIAQPIARYVIYRRHLKK
;
A
#
# COMPACT_ATOMS: atom_id res chain seq x y z
N MET A 1 23.14 2.25 -14.14
CA MET A 1 21.78 2.20 -14.73
C MET A 1 21.00 0.88 -14.52
N PRO A 2 21.49 -0.10 -13.72
CA PRO A 2 20.59 -1.05 -13.01
C PRO A 2 20.63 -0.89 -11.47
N PHE A 3 21.73 -0.39 -10.92
CA PHE A 3 21.90 -0.17 -9.47
C PHE A 3 20.84 0.74 -8.84
N LEU A 4 20.36 1.76 -9.57
CA LEU A 4 19.34 2.67 -9.06
C LEU A 4 18.00 1.96 -8.85
N LEU A 5 17.59 1.11 -9.81
CA LEU A 5 16.38 0.31 -9.68
C LEU A 5 16.50 -0.72 -8.55
N VAL A 6 17.65 -1.38 -8.42
CA VAL A 6 17.89 -2.33 -7.33
C VAL A 6 17.87 -1.65 -5.97
N ALA A 7 18.53 -0.50 -5.82
CA ALA A 7 18.52 0.28 -4.58
C ALA A 7 17.11 0.75 -4.22
N ILE A 8 16.33 1.18 -5.22
CA ILE A 8 14.95 1.61 -5.03
C ILE A 8 14.04 0.43 -4.65
N VAL A 9 14.13 -0.71 -5.36
CA VAL A 9 13.36 -1.92 -5.03
C VAL A 9 13.72 -2.41 -3.64
N ALA A 10 15.00 -2.42 -3.26
CA ALA A 10 15.43 -2.74 -1.90
C ALA A 10 14.83 -1.77 -0.86
N PHE A 11 14.74 -0.48 -1.18
CA PHE A 11 14.12 0.51 -0.30
C PHE A 11 12.60 0.29 -0.13
N VAL A 12 11.89 -0.08 -1.21
CA VAL A 12 10.47 -0.49 -1.16
C VAL A 12 10.30 -1.72 -0.28
N LEU A 13 11.17 -2.72 -0.45
CA LEU A 13 11.13 -3.93 0.35
C LEU A 13 11.48 -3.66 1.82
N LEU A 14 12.39 -2.74 2.13
CA LEU A 14 12.66 -2.39 3.53
C LEU A 14 11.49 -1.63 4.18
N THR A 15 10.72 -0.89 3.39
CA THR A 15 9.62 -0.04 3.89
C THR A 15 8.27 -0.76 3.96
N HIS A 16 8.08 -1.92 3.32
CA HIS A 16 6.86 -2.72 3.52
C HIS A 16 6.77 -3.32 4.93
N MET A 17 7.90 -3.76 5.49
CA MET A 17 7.97 -4.39 6.81
C MET A 17 7.47 -3.49 7.96
N PRO A 18 7.85 -2.20 8.05
CA PRO A 18 7.28 -1.31 9.06
C PRO A 18 5.81 -0.99 8.82
N ALA A 19 5.34 -0.94 7.56
CA ALA A 19 3.93 -0.71 7.26
C ALA A 19 3.03 -1.81 7.84
N GLU A 20 3.39 -3.07 7.65
CA GLU A 20 2.66 -4.21 8.24
C GLU A 20 2.69 -4.18 9.77
N LYS A 21 3.83 -3.83 10.37
CA LYS A 21 3.95 -3.74 11.83
C LYS A 21 3.10 -2.62 12.43
N VAL A 22 3.00 -1.48 11.75
CA VAL A 22 2.15 -0.35 12.18
C VAL A 22 0.68 -0.72 12.07
N ALA A 23 0.26 -1.36 10.98
CA ALA A 23 -1.11 -1.88 10.84
C ALA A 23 -1.45 -2.87 11.96
N ALA A 24 -0.56 -3.83 12.24
CA ALA A 24 -0.75 -4.82 13.30
C ALA A 24 -0.80 -4.20 14.71
N LYS A 25 -0.12 -3.07 14.94
CA LYS A 25 -0.09 -2.39 16.23
C LYS A 25 -1.31 -1.50 16.50
N ILE A 26 -2.04 -1.11 15.45
CA ILE A 26 -3.25 -0.29 15.56
C ILE A 26 -4.51 -1.14 15.65
N THR A 27 -4.48 -2.39 15.18
CA THR A 27 -5.61 -3.32 15.32
C THR A 27 -5.51 -4.17 16.58
N GLU A 28 -6.44 -4.05 17.52
CA GLU A 28 -6.58 -4.98 18.66
C GLU A 28 -7.41 -6.22 18.29
N GLU A 29 -7.31 -7.29 19.08
CA GLU A 29 -8.05 -8.56 18.83
C GLU A 29 -9.54 -8.48 19.19
N THR A 30 -9.94 -7.47 19.96
CA THR A 30 -11.30 -7.24 20.47
C THR A 30 -12.23 -6.52 19.49
N ASP A 31 -11.70 -6.01 18.38
CA ASP A 31 -12.50 -5.30 17.38
C ASP A 31 -13.34 -6.23 16.49
N SER A 32 -14.51 -5.75 16.10
CA SER A 32 -15.37 -6.38 15.08
C SER A 32 -14.56 -6.79 13.85
N PHE A 33 -14.73 -8.02 13.37
CA PHE A 33 -14.02 -8.57 12.21
C PHE A 33 -14.06 -7.63 10.98
N ASN A 34 -15.19 -6.95 10.76
CA ASN A 34 -15.34 -5.98 9.68
C ASN A 34 -14.59 -4.67 9.95
N ALA A 35 -14.56 -4.20 11.20
CA ALA A 35 -13.81 -3.01 11.60
C ALA A 35 -12.30 -3.25 11.47
N LYS A 36 -11.82 -4.41 11.96
CA LYS A 36 -10.42 -4.83 11.84
C LYS A 36 -9.96 -4.90 10.39
N ILE A 37 -10.75 -5.53 9.52
CA ILE A 37 -10.42 -5.59 8.09
C ILE A 37 -10.35 -4.18 7.50
N THR A 38 -11.37 -3.35 7.71
CA THR A 38 -11.45 -2.00 7.15
C THR A 38 -10.27 -1.14 7.59
N ILE A 39 -9.90 -1.17 8.88
CA ILE A 39 -8.77 -0.43 9.44
C ILE A 39 -7.44 -0.94 8.88
N THR A 40 -7.24 -2.26 8.82
CA THR A 40 -6.03 -2.85 8.22
C THR A 40 -5.85 -2.41 6.77
N ILE A 41 -6.92 -2.41 5.98
CA ILE A 41 -6.90 -1.95 4.59
C ILE A 41 -6.53 -0.47 4.53
N LEU A 42 -7.20 0.36 5.33
CA LEU A 42 -6.97 1.80 5.35
C LEU A 42 -5.51 2.11 5.67
N ILE A 43 -4.95 1.46 6.69
CA ILE A 43 -3.56 1.66 7.09
C ILE A 43 -2.59 1.11 6.05
N ASN A 44 -2.83 -0.09 5.51
CA ASN A 44 -1.96 -0.68 4.49
C ASN A 44 -1.95 0.15 3.22
N VAL A 45 -3.12 0.56 2.72
CA VAL A 45 -3.22 1.39 1.51
C VAL A 45 -2.65 2.79 1.76
N ALA A 46 -2.87 3.38 2.94
CA ALA A 46 -2.27 4.67 3.29
C ALA A 46 -0.74 4.57 3.28
N MET A 47 -0.18 3.62 4.00
CA MET A 47 1.27 3.42 4.09
C MET A 47 1.89 3.07 2.73
N MET A 48 1.30 2.14 1.97
CA MET A 48 1.80 1.81 0.63
C MET A 48 1.68 2.98 -0.33
N SER A 49 0.62 3.79 -0.25
CA SER A 49 0.44 4.97 -1.11
C SER A 49 1.44 6.08 -0.82
N VAL A 50 1.77 6.31 0.46
CA VAL A 50 2.85 7.23 0.86
C VAL A 50 4.17 6.79 0.21
N LEU A 51 4.52 5.50 0.36
CA LEU A 51 5.75 4.94 -0.16
C LEU A 51 5.79 4.98 -1.69
N MET A 52 4.72 4.53 -2.36
CA MET A 52 4.63 4.50 -3.82
C MET A 52 4.56 5.90 -4.45
N THR A 53 4.07 6.90 -3.73
CA THR A 53 4.07 8.28 -4.26
C THR A 53 5.49 8.85 -4.34
N ILE A 54 6.34 8.54 -3.37
CA ILE A 54 7.74 8.99 -3.34
C ILE A 54 8.58 8.11 -4.26
N VAL A 55 8.53 6.79 -4.02
CA VAL A 55 9.36 5.82 -4.73
C VAL A 55 8.91 5.67 -6.18
N GLY A 56 7.61 5.56 -6.45
CA GLY A 56 7.08 5.43 -7.81
C GLY A 56 7.44 6.64 -8.68
N ALA A 57 7.47 7.84 -8.11
CA ALA A 57 7.95 9.03 -8.83
C ALA A 57 9.45 8.93 -9.17
N MET A 58 10.29 8.46 -8.25
CA MET A 58 11.73 8.24 -8.50
C MET A 58 11.99 7.13 -9.53
N ILE A 59 11.18 6.07 -9.54
CA ILE A 59 11.23 5.02 -10.56
C ILE A 59 10.87 5.59 -11.93
N ALA A 60 9.78 6.38 -12.00
CA ALA A 60 9.30 6.96 -13.24
C ALA A 60 10.32 7.94 -13.85
N THR A 61 10.94 8.79 -13.01
CA THR A 61 11.94 9.76 -13.48
C THR A 61 13.33 9.17 -13.64
N LYS A 62 13.58 7.95 -13.15
CA LYS A 62 14.90 7.28 -13.11
C LYS A 62 16.00 8.15 -12.48
N THR A 63 15.61 9.10 -11.64
CA THR A 63 16.49 10.05 -10.97
C THR A 63 16.13 10.08 -9.50
N ILE A 64 17.16 9.99 -8.64
CA ILE A 64 16.98 10.25 -7.21
C ILE A 64 16.96 11.76 -7.05
N SER A 65 15.78 12.30 -6.77
CA SER A 65 15.53 13.73 -6.62
C SER A 65 14.70 13.99 -5.37
N LEU A 66 14.84 15.17 -4.78
CA LEU A 66 13.98 15.66 -3.70
C LEU A 66 12.61 16.17 -4.21
N ALA A 67 12.42 16.30 -5.52
CA ALA A 67 11.17 16.77 -6.11
C ALA A 67 9.91 15.97 -5.70
N PRO A 68 9.95 14.62 -5.55
CA PRO A 68 8.81 13.84 -5.06
C PRO A 68 8.43 14.18 -3.62
N PHE A 69 9.38 14.57 -2.77
CA PHE A 69 9.11 15.02 -1.40
C PHE A 69 8.43 16.39 -1.39
N GLN A 70 8.86 17.32 -2.24
CA GLN A 70 8.26 18.64 -2.36
C GLN A 70 6.84 18.60 -2.93
N GLN A 71 6.60 17.70 -3.89
CA GLN A 71 5.28 17.51 -4.51
C GLN A 71 4.41 16.48 -3.77
N PHE A 72 4.91 15.92 -2.67
CA PHE A 72 4.27 14.82 -1.94
C PHE A 72 2.85 15.19 -1.53
N PHE A 73 2.66 16.28 -0.78
CA PHE A 73 1.34 16.68 -0.29
C PHE A 73 0.34 17.04 -1.41
N TYR A 74 0.82 17.41 -2.60
CA TYR A 74 -0.04 17.70 -3.74
C TYR A 74 -0.47 16.42 -4.49
N LYS A 75 0.44 15.46 -4.67
CA LYS A 75 0.16 14.23 -5.45
C LYS A 75 -0.36 13.08 -4.60
N TRP A 76 0.05 13.02 -3.33
CA TRP A 76 -0.26 11.92 -2.42
C TRP A 76 -1.75 11.74 -2.16
N PRO A 77 -2.55 12.79 -1.84
CA PRO A 77 -3.98 12.60 -1.58
C PRO A 77 -4.71 11.99 -2.77
N ARG A 78 -4.41 12.45 -3.99
CA ARG A 78 -4.96 11.90 -5.22
C ARG A 78 -4.59 10.43 -5.41
N ASN A 79 -3.31 10.11 -5.26
CA ASN A 79 -2.82 8.73 -5.44
C ASN A 79 -3.39 7.80 -4.36
N PHE A 80 -3.54 8.27 -3.12
CA PHE A 80 -4.13 7.54 -2.02
C PHE A 80 -5.61 7.25 -2.28
N THR A 81 -6.41 8.25 -2.66
CA THR A 81 -7.85 8.04 -2.92
C THR A 81 -8.08 7.04 -4.04
N ILE A 82 -7.33 7.12 -5.14
CA ILE A 82 -7.46 6.18 -6.26
C ILE A 82 -7.07 4.77 -5.82
N ALA A 83 -5.96 4.62 -5.08
CA ALA A 83 -5.53 3.32 -4.56
C ALA A 83 -6.55 2.72 -3.59
N LEU A 84 -7.10 3.54 -2.68
CA LEU A 84 -8.08 3.11 -1.70
C LEU A 84 -9.40 2.68 -2.35
N LEU A 85 -9.89 3.45 -3.33
CA LEU A 85 -11.09 3.07 -4.07
C LEU A 85 -10.88 1.78 -4.87
N THR A 86 -9.73 1.62 -5.51
CA THR A 86 -9.40 0.40 -6.25
C THR A 86 -9.33 -0.81 -5.32
N GLU A 87 -8.73 -0.65 -4.15
CA GLU A 87 -8.60 -1.74 -3.17
C GLU A 87 -9.97 -2.18 -2.61
N MET A 88 -10.82 -1.21 -2.26
CA MET A 88 -12.14 -1.47 -1.69
C MET A 88 -13.15 -2.00 -2.72
N LEU A 89 -13.15 -1.46 -3.94
CA LEU A 89 -14.15 -1.79 -4.96
C LEU A 89 -13.76 -3.00 -5.81
N ILE A 90 -12.45 -3.22 -6.02
CA ILE A 90 -11.97 -4.22 -6.99
C ILE A 90 -11.16 -5.31 -6.28
N ALA A 91 -10.07 -4.95 -5.59
CA ALA A 91 -9.12 -5.94 -5.10
C ALA A 91 -9.73 -6.87 -4.03
N GLN A 92 -10.37 -6.30 -3.00
CA GLN A 92 -10.95 -7.09 -1.92
C GLN A 92 -12.16 -7.93 -2.32
N PRO A 93 -13.13 -7.43 -3.11
CA PRO A 93 -14.24 -8.26 -3.59
C PRO A 93 -13.75 -9.47 -4.38
N ILE A 94 -12.76 -9.27 -5.26
CA ILE A 94 -12.15 -10.36 -6.02
C ILE A 94 -11.42 -11.32 -5.08
N ALA A 95 -10.60 -10.82 -4.15
CA ALA A 95 -9.88 -11.67 -3.20
C ALA A 95 -10.84 -12.54 -2.36
N ARG A 96 -11.91 -11.94 -1.82
CA ARG A 96 -12.93 -12.66 -1.06
C ARG A 96 -13.67 -13.68 -1.92
N TYR A 97 -14.01 -13.33 -3.17
CA TYR A 97 -14.65 -14.25 -4.10
C TYR A 97 -13.76 -15.47 -4.39
N VAL A 98 -12.46 -15.25 -4.64
CA VAL A 98 -11.49 -16.33 -4.87
C VAL A 98 -11.36 -17.22 -3.64
N ILE A 99 -11.23 -16.65 -2.44
CA ILE A 99 -11.15 -17.42 -1.19
C ILE A 99 -12.41 -18.27 -1.00
N TYR A 100 -13.59 -17.69 -1.19
CA TYR A 100 -14.87 -18.39 -1.08
C TYR A 100 -14.96 -19.56 -2.08
N ARG A 101 -14.62 -19.33 -3.35
CA ARG A 101 -14.62 -20.36 -4.40
C ARG A 101 -13.62 -21.48 -4.12
N ARG A 102 -12.48 -21.18 -3.49
CA ARG A 102 -11.51 -22.21 -3.07
C ARG A 102 -11.99 -23.00 -1.87
N HIS A 103 -12.71 -22.36 -0.94
CA HIS A 103 -13.27 -23.04 0.23
C HIS A 103 -14.41 -24.00 -0.14
N LEU A 104 -15.25 -23.64 -1.12
CA LEU A 104 -16.34 -24.48 -1.63
C LEU A 104 -15.90 -25.66 -2.52
N LYS A 105 -14.67 -25.63 -3.05
CA LYS A 105 -14.11 -26.72 -3.87
C LYS A 105 -13.35 -27.77 -3.05
N LYS A 106 -13.25 -27.60 -1.73
CA LYS A 106 -12.85 -28.63 -0.79
C LYS A 106 -14.09 -29.43 -0.39
#